data_AF-A0A6M3JCG6-F1
#
_entry.id   AF-A0A6M3JCG6-F1
#
_cell.length_a   1.000
_cell.length_b   1.000
_cell.length_c   1.000
_cell.angle_alpha   90.00
_cell.angle_beta   90.00
_cell.angle_gamma   90.00
#
_symmetry.space_group_name_H-M   'P 1'
#
loop_
_entity.id
_entity.type
_entity.pdbx_description
1 polymer ?
#
loop_
_entity_poly.entity_id
_entity_poly.type
_entity_poly.pdbx_seq_one_letter_code
_entity_poly.pdbx_strand_id
1 'polypeptide(L)'
;MPVQEKVELEKGLSVLINRVSRENDSNTPDFLLAEFMMSCLDAFELTSNKREVWFGVTLDILNNWEELIMTAIGEASMCWTETPKGVFDSTRASQIGKKLLEDLKSGPKSSKRYDRP
;
A
#
# COMPACT_ATOMS: atom_id res chain seq x y z
N MET A 1 -7.62 5.68 0.54
CA MET A 1 -8.57 6.03 1.61
C MET A 1 -8.36 5.10 2.82
N PRO A 2 -8.41 5.59 4.07
CA PRO A 2 -8.39 4.74 5.28
C PRO A 2 -9.50 3.68 5.26
N VAL A 3 -9.21 2.49 5.80
CA VAL A 3 -10.15 1.34 5.79
C VAL A 3 -11.51 1.69 6.40
N GLN A 4 -11.52 2.48 7.47
CA GLN A 4 -12.74 2.89 8.15
C GLN A 4 -13.64 3.76 7.28
N GLU A 5 -13.07 4.69 6.51
CA GLU A 5 -13.83 5.56 5.60
C GLU A 5 -14.45 4.76 4.44
N LYS A 6 -13.76 3.70 3.97
CA LYS A 6 -14.30 2.80 2.94
C LYS A 6 -15.56 2.10 3.39
N VAL A 7 -15.55 1.59 4.62
CA VAL A 7 -16.68 0.87 5.22
C VAL A 7 -17.88 1.80 5.42
N GLU A 8 -17.65 3.05 5.87
CA GLU A 8 -18.75 4.00 6.07
C GLU A 8 -19.35 4.48 4.73
N LEU A 9 -18.53 4.66 3.70
CA LEU A 9 -19.01 4.99 2.35
C LEU A 9 -19.88 3.87 1.75
N GLU A 10 -19.43 2.62 1.87
CA GLU A 10 -20.16 1.44 1.38
C GLU A 10 -21.53 1.32 2.06
N LYS A 11 -21.59 1.46 3.39
CA LYS A 11 -22.85 1.49 4.13
C LYS A 11 -23.74 2.65 3.70
N GLY A 12 -23.16 3.83 3.53
CA GLY A 12 -23.89 5.02 3.07
C GLY A 12 -24.51 4.82 1.68
N LEU A 13 -23.78 4.17 0.77
CA LEU A 13 -24.28 3.80 -0.56
C LEU A 13 -25.43 2.80 -0.45
N SER A 14 -25.29 1.74 0.33
CA SER A 14 -26.36 0.75 0.53
C SER A 14 -27.64 1.38 1.06
N VAL A 15 -27.54 2.27 2.07
CA VAL A 15 -28.70 3.00 2.62
C VAL A 15 -29.34 3.92 1.59
N LEU A 16 -28.54 4.63 0.80
CA LEU A 16 -29.04 5.54 -0.22
C LEU A 16 -29.80 4.78 -1.32
N ILE A 17 -29.21 3.68 -1.80
CA ILE A 17 -29.76 2.81 -2.84
C ILE A 17 -31.12 2.25 -2.40
N ASN A 18 -31.18 1.69 -1.19
CA ASN A 18 -32.41 1.20 -0.58
C ASN A 18 -33.48 2.31 -0.52
N ARG A 19 -33.10 3.49 -0.03
CA ARG A 19 -34.01 4.65 0.11
C ARG A 19 -34.63 5.08 -1.22
N VAL A 20 -33.87 5.06 -2.31
CA VAL A 20 -34.39 5.48 -3.62
C VAL A 20 -35.12 4.37 -4.37
N SER A 21 -35.10 3.13 -3.85
CA SER A 21 -35.74 1.93 -4.42
C SER A 21 -35.54 1.78 -5.93
N ARG A 22 -34.38 2.23 -6.45
CA ARG A 22 -34.09 2.20 -7.89
C ARG A 22 -33.87 0.79 -8.42
N GLU A 23 -33.78 -0.19 -7.54
CA GLU A 23 -33.50 -1.59 -7.83
C GLU A 23 -34.72 -2.50 -7.72
N ASN A 24 -35.90 -1.95 -7.39
CA ASN A 24 -37.14 -2.72 -7.37
C ASN A 24 -37.45 -3.39 -8.72
N ASP A 25 -36.92 -2.85 -9.83
CA ASP A 25 -37.08 -3.45 -11.16
C ASP A 25 -36.07 -4.60 -11.41
N SER A 26 -34.90 -4.58 -10.77
CA SER A 26 -33.85 -5.60 -10.96
C SER A 26 -33.91 -6.73 -9.93
N ASN A 27 -34.64 -6.56 -8.81
CA ASN A 27 -34.62 -7.44 -7.65
C ASN A 27 -33.19 -7.73 -7.13
N THR A 28 -32.26 -6.82 -7.37
CA THR A 28 -30.88 -6.96 -6.90
C THR A 28 -30.80 -6.46 -5.46
N PRO A 29 -30.25 -7.25 -4.53
CA PRO A 29 -30.01 -6.78 -3.17
C PRO A 29 -29.11 -5.53 -3.12
N ASP A 30 -29.54 -4.50 -2.38
CA ASP A 30 -28.87 -3.19 -2.34
C ASP A 30 -27.38 -3.26 -1.94
N PHE A 31 -27.01 -4.24 -1.12
CA PHE A 31 -25.61 -4.43 -0.69
C PHE A 31 -24.71 -4.86 -1.86
N LEU A 32 -25.23 -5.61 -2.84
CA LEU A 32 -24.48 -6.01 -4.02
C LEU A 32 -24.25 -4.82 -4.96
N LEU A 33 -25.22 -3.90 -5.09
CA LEU A 33 -24.99 -2.70 -5.88
C LEU A 33 -24.04 -1.74 -5.18
N ALA A 34 -24.10 -1.62 -3.85
CA ALA A 34 -23.10 -0.87 -3.09
C ALA A 34 -21.69 -1.44 -3.33
N GLU A 35 -21.51 -2.76 -3.25
CA GLU A 35 -20.25 -3.45 -3.55
C GLU A 35 -19.77 -3.20 -4.99
N PHE A 36 -20.69 -3.27 -5.95
CA PHE A 36 -20.40 -2.98 -7.36
C PHE A 36 -19.92 -1.54 -7.57
N MET A 37 -20.61 -0.57 -6.96
CA MET A 37 -20.24 0.85 -7.04
C MET A 37 -18.87 1.10 -6.39
N MET A 38 -18.59 0.48 -5.24
CA MET A 38 -17.28 0.55 -4.60
C MET A 38 -16.18 -0.02 -5.50
N SER A 39 -16.45 -1.14 -6.18
CA SER A 39 -15.52 -1.74 -7.14
C SER A 39 -15.25 -0.82 -8.35
N CYS A 40 -16.26 -0.08 -8.81
CA CYS A 40 -16.09 0.93 -9.86
C CYS A 40 -15.20 2.09 -9.40
N LEU A 41 -15.35 2.54 -8.15
CA LEU A 41 -14.52 3.59 -7.58
C LEU A 41 -13.06 3.12 -7.42
N ASP A 42 -12.84 1.90 -6.93
CA ASP A 42 -11.50 1.31 -6.82
C ASP A 42 -10.81 1.22 -8.20
N ALA A 43 -11.54 0.79 -9.23
CA ALA A 43 -11.03 0.73 -10.61
C ALA A 43 -10.71 2.12 -11.18
N PHE A 44 -11.52 3.13 -10.85
CA PHE A 44 -11.29 4.52 -11.24
C PHE A 44 -10.03 5.10 -10.56
N GLU A 45 -9.85 4.88 -9.25
CA GLU A 45 -8.67 5.33 -8.51
C GLU A 45 -7.40 4.69 -9.07
N LEU A 46 -7.39 3.37 -9.28
CA LEU A 46 -6.28 2.65 -9.89
C LEU A 46 -5.91 3.23 -11.26
N THR A 47 -6.91 3.51 -12.09
CA THR A 47 -6.69 4.06 -13.44
C THR A 47 -6.20 5.50 -13.39
N SER A 48 -6.71 6.30 -12.45
CA SER A 48 -6.25 7.69 -12.22
C SER A 48 -4.79 7.73 -11.79
N ASN A 49 -4.38 6.84 -10.89
CA ASN A 49 -2.98 6.70 -10.48
C ASN A 49 -2.08 6.29 -11.64
N LYS A 50 -2.51 5.32 -12.46
CA LYS A 50 -1.77 4.93 -13.69
C LYS A 50 -1.67 6.08 -14.69
N ARG A 51 -2.72 6.89 -14.82
CA ARG A 51 -2.73 8.09 -15.68
C ARG A 51 -1.72 9.12 -15.21
N GLU A 52 -1.59 9.35 -13.91
CA GLU A 52 -0.58 10.27 -13.35
C GLU A 52 0.84 9.80 -13.70
N VAL A 53 1.11 8.51 -13.53
CA VAL A 53 2.39 7.90 -13.94
C VAL A 53 2.63 8.07 -15.45
N TRP A 54 1.60 7.92 -16.29
CA TRP A 54 1.70 8.12 -17.74
C TRP A 54 2.06 9.56 -18.12
N PHE A 55 1.55 10.56 -17.39
CA PHE A 55 1.93 11.97 -17.54
C PHE A 55 3.32 12.30 -16.96
N GLY A 56 4.03 11.32 -16.42
CA GLY A 56 5.34 11.52 -15.80
C GLY A 56 5.27 12.13 -14.39
N VAL A 57 4.10 12.13 -13.76
CA VAL A 57 3.97 12.50 -12.35
C VAL A 57 4.41 11.30 -11.52
N THR A 58 5.56 11.42 -10.86
CA THR A 58 6.04 10.43 -9.89
C THR A 58 5.12 10.47 -8.68
N LEU A 59 4.41 9.38 -8.39
CA LEU A 59 3.55 9.27 -7.21
C LEU A 59 4.39 9.47 -5.94
N ASP A 60 4.22 10.61 -5.26
CA ASP A 60 5.01 11.02 -4.08
C ASP A 60 5.03 10.01 -2.93
N ILE A 61 4.03 9.14 -2.87
CA ILE A 61 3.92 8.04 -1.90
C ILE A 61 5.09 7.04 -2.03
N LEU A 62 5.70 6.94 -3.21
CA LEU A 62 6.91 6.14 -3.45
C LEU A 62 8.20 6.97 -3.38
N ASN A 63 8.12 8.31 -3.35
CA ASN A 63 9.29 9.17 -3.43
C ASN A 63 10.04 9.31 -2.10
N ASN A 64 9.46 8.86 -0.98
CA ASN A 64 10.10 8.93 0.33
C ASN A 64 10.45 7.58 0.96
N TRP A 65 10.71 6.60 0.10
CA TRP A 65 11.13 5.26 0.51
C TRP A 65 12.42 5.26 1.34
N GLU A 66 13.31 6.25 1.14
CA GLU A 66 14.54 6.39 1.93
C GLU A 66 14.22 6.71 3.40
N GLU A 67 13.29 7.62 3.67
CA GLU A 67 12.87 7.97 5.04
C GLU A 67 12.10 6.84 5.72
N LEU A 68 11.22 6.14 4.98
CA LEU A 68 10.47 4.98 5.50
C LEU A 68 11.41 3.84 5.91
N ILE A 69 12.43 3.54 5.10
CA ILE A 69 13.41 2.49 5.41
C ILE A 69 14.23 2.88 6.65
N MET A 70 14.68 4.14 6.74
CA MET A 70 15.46 4.59 7.88
C MET A 70 14.64 4.59 9.17
N THR A 71 13.36 4.97 9.11
CA THR A 71 12.43 4.94 10.25
C THR A 71 12.19 3.51 10.72
N ALA A 72 11.87 2.58 9.82
CA ALA A 72 11.65 1.18 10.15
C ALA A 72 12.89 0.50 10.75
N ILE A 73 14.10 0.85 10.28
CA ILE A 73 15.36 0.36 10.87
C ILE A 73 15.57 0.93 12.27
N GLY A 74 15.28 2.22 12.47
CA GLY A 74 15.34 2.85 13.79
C GLY A 74 14.39 2.18 14.79
N GLU A 75 13.13 1.99 14.41
CA GLU A 75 12.11 1.31 15.21
C GLU A 75 12.50 -0.14 15.51
N ALA A 76 12.88 -0.91 14.48
CA ALA A 76 13.34 -2.29 14.64
C ALA A 76 14.56 -2.37 15.57
N SER A 77 15.49 -1.40 15.51
CA SER A 77 16.65 -1.35 16.41
C SER A 77 16.27 -1.04 17.86
N MET A 78 15.15 -0.33 18.10
CA MET A 78 14.64 -0.04 19.46
C MET A 78 13.80 -1.20 20.01
N CYS A 79 13.11 -1.95 19.16
CA CYS A 79 12.27 -3.10 19.54
C CYS A 79 13.05 -4.35 20.01
N TRP A 80 14.39 -4.35 19.99
CA TRP A 80 15.23 -5.40 20.59
C TRP A 80 15.40 -5.20 22.12
N THR A 81 14.32 -4.82 22.79
CA THR A 81 14.30 -4.42 24.20
C THR A 81 14.08 -5.58 25.17
N GLU A 82 14.27 -6.84 24.76
CA GLU A 82 14.44 -7.99 25.67
C GLU A 82 15.69 -8.82 25.34
N THR A 83 16.85 -8.20 25.55
CA THR A 83 18.22 -8.77 25.75
C THR A 83 18.91 -9.58 24.63
N PRO A 84 20.25 -9.45 24.50
CA PRO A 84 21.18 -8.75 25.39
C PRO A 84 21.51 -7.32 24.95
N LYS A 85 21.78 -6.48 25.96
CA LYS A 85 22.05 -5.04 25.92
C LYS A 85 22.85 -4.56 24.70
N GLY A 86 22.15 -4.04 23.70
CA GLY A 86 22.74 -3.26 22.62
C GLY A 86 22.43 -1.79 22.85
N VAL A 87 23.46 -0.96 23.04
CA VAL A 87 23.33 0.50 22.90
C VAL A 87 22.91 0.74 21.46
N PHE A 88 21.88 1.58 21.23
CA PHE A 88 21.50 1.99 19.88
C PHE A 88 22.72 2.62 19.20
N ASP A 89 23.26 1.91 18.22
CA ASP A 89 24.38 2.38 17.41
C ASP A 89 23.81 3.03 16.15
N SER A 90 23.59 4.34 16.24
CA SER A 90 23.07 5.17 15.15
C SER A 90 23.93 5.09 13.89
N THR A 91 25.24 4.90 14.05
CA THR A 91 26.19 4.79 12.95
C THR A 91 25.97 3.47 12.22
N ARG A 92 25.87 2.37 12.96
CA ARG A 92 25.60 1.05 12.40
C ARG A 92 24.22 0.95 11.76
N ALA A 93 23.19 1.52 12.38
CA ALA A 93 21.84 1.60 11.80
C ALA A 93 21.84 2.36 10.46
N SER A 94 22.54 3.51 10.40
CA SER A 94 22.69 4.29 9.17
C SER A 94 23.43 3.51 8.07
N GLN A 95 24.48 2.76 8.42
CA GLN A 95 25.22 1.92 7.47
C GLN A 95 24.35 0.79 6.89
N ILE A 96 23.57 0.12 7.74
CA ILE A 96 22.63 -0.92 7.30
C ILE A 96 21.59 -0.32 6.35
N GLY A 97 21.03 0.84 6.69
CA GLY A 97 20.09 1.57 5.84
C GLY A 97 20.69 1.90 4.47
N LYS A 98 21.87 2.52 4.43
CA LYS A 98 22.56 2.86 3.16
C LYS A 98 22.82 1.64 2.29
N LYS A 99 23.31 0.55 2.88
CA LYS A 99 23.55 -0.71 2.16
C LYS A 99 22.26 -1.28 1.57
N LEU A 100 21.17 -1.28 2.35
CA LEU A 100 19.86 -1.75 1.87
C LEU A 100 19.36 -0.90 0.69
N LEU A 101 19.52 0.43 0.76
CA LEU A 101 19.18 1.33 -0.34
C LEU A 101 19.99 1.01 -1.61
N GLU A 102 21.28 0.73 -1.48
CA GLU A 102 22.15 0.32 -2.59
C GLU A 102 21.75 -1.03 -3.18
N ASP A 103 21.46 -2.02 -2.33
CA ASP A 103 21.01 -3.36 -2.77
C ASP A 103 19.66 -3.28 -3.50
N LEU A 104 18.74 -2.43 -3.05
CA LEU A 104 17.46 -2.18 -3.74
C LEU A 104 17.65 -1.46 -5.09
N LYS A 105 18.51 -0.43 -5.14
CA LYS A 105 18.82 0.32 -6.38
C LYS A 105 19.52 -0.56 -7.42
N SER A 106 20.34 -1.52 -7.00
CA SER A 106 21.08 -2.41 -7.91
C SER A 106 20.27 -3.61 -8.41
N GLY A 107 19.10 -3.87 -7.82
CA GLY A 107 18.24 -5.01 -8.17
C GLY A 107 18.84 -6.37 -7.77
N PRO A 108 18.07 -7.47 -7.81
CA PRO A 108 18.57 -8.78 -7.44
C PRO A 108 19.71 -9.21 -8.37
N LYS A 109 20.89 -9.47 -7.80
CA LYS A 109 22.01 -10.08 -8.54
C LYS A 109 21.54 -11.43 -9.06
N SER A 110 21.49 -11.59 -10.39
CA SER A 110 21.06 -12.83 -11.01
C SER A 110 21.88 -13.99 -10.46
N SER A 111 21.26 -14.87 -9.66
CA SER A 111 21.85 -16.16 -9.34
C SER A 111 21.90 -16.97 -10.63
N LYS A 112 23.04 -17.59 -10.92
CA LYS A 112 23.28 -18.38 -12.13
C LYS A 112 22.10 -19.35 -12.35
N ARG A 113 21.48 -19.31 -13.53
CA ARG A 113 20.56 -20.36 -13.99
C ARG A 113 21.33 -21.68 -13.96
N TYR A 114 20.88 -22.63 -13.17
CA TYR A 114 21.25 -24.02 -13.43
C TYR A 114 20.45 -24.46 -14.67
N ASP A 115 21.18 -24.78 -15.73
CA ASP A 115 20.60 -25.42 -16.91
C ASP A 115 19.96 -26.74 -16.47
N ARG A 116 18.67 -26.89 -16.81
CA ARG A 116 17.90 -28.11 -16.57
C ARG A 116 18.19 -29.07 -17.74
N PRO A 117 18.42 -30.37 -17.48
CA PRO A 117 18.76 -31.36 -18.52
C PRO A 117 17.70 -31.48 -19.62
#